data_AF-A0A9E8ZPL1-F1
#
_entry.id   AF-A0A9E8ZPL1-F1
#
_cell.length_a   1.000
_cell.length_b   1.000
_cell.length_c   1.000
_cell.angle_alpha   90.00
_cell.angle_beta   90.00
_cell.angle_gamma   90.00
#
_symmetry.space_group_name_H-M   'P 1'
#
loop_
_entity.id
_entity.type
_entity.pdbx_description
1 polymer ?
#
loop_
_entity_poly.entity_id
_entity_poly.type
_entity_poly.pdbx_seq_one_letter_code
_entity_poly.pdbx_strand_id
1 'polypeptide(L)'
;MRKFSTADRSNSALPPQSGNFLKRSSVGLTIGGIGLILVATLFPFNFSPPQLAPIEAFAYFNRSGNLIDQIGNIGLFVPFGYGITGLIRQQGRSRWVAFIIAAILSTSLSMLVELLQFFLPKRTPTVTDLIANSLGGSTGATLWFTAEKAVDRVPNLLGCLRTKLALKILSVAFLGYVLLTAGLAMMLQSQTHLNNWDDSFPLVLGNETTGDRPWQGQLAAISLYDAALSETEVAALLSNHALFTSPLVSYQLKAPGIYTDQTGKFPDLFWSANAVSFPPPGAFATLIRSIQQSSQLTLLAIVATHHASQTGPARIISISNGTLLRNLTLGQQGHDLAIRLRTPITGENAKYPELLVPNFFLDQVPHRVVMTYRYSRLVCYIDRVQKAYSIDLSPEVIFFRYLLPFSEWSVRLSPAELWAYKISYYSLIFIPLGILLGLIAIVSARTFTIYSGLGLGGIALPTLLLEFVWSSSAHRSFSVVNLGLAIGLLAVTALITVRLLQRVILLSASQPTNRRNNA
;
A
#
# COMPACT_ATOMS: atom_id res chain seq x y z
N MET A 1 50.44 -8.37 50.12
CA MET A 1 49.91 -8.55 48.75
C MET A 1 48.63 -9.37 48.79
N ARG A 2 47.44 -8.74 48.72
CA ARG A 2 46.16 -9.44 48.53
C ARG A 2 45.56 -8.96 47.21
N LYS A 3 45.47 -9.88 46.24
CA LYS A 3 44.92 -9.63 44.90
C LYS A 3 43.42 -9.30 45.01
N PHE A 4 43.03 -8.17 44.45
CA PHE A 4 41.64 -7.91 44.07
C PHE A 4 41.25 -8.90 42.97
N SER A 5 40.29 -9.77 43.27
CA SER A 5 39.62 -10.59 42.27
C SER A 5 38.55 -9.74 41.60
N THR A 6 38.76 -9.46 40.32
CA THR A 6 37.78 -8.86 39.41
C THR A 6 36.60 -9.81 39.25
N ALA A 7 35.46 -9.45 39.80
CA ALA A 7 34.20 -10.13 39.52
C ALA A 7 33.83 -9.93 38.04
N ASP A 8 33.88 -11.05 37.31
CA ASP A 8 33.54 -11.17 35.91
C ASP A 8 32.05 -10.84 35.68
N ARG A 9 31.78 -9.70 35.04
CA ARG A 9 30.46 -9.22 34.62
C ARG A 9 30.09 -9.70 33.21
N SER A 10 30.45 -10.93 32.83
CA SER A 10 30.29 -11.40 31.45
C SER A 10 29.53 -12.71 31.28
N ASN A 11 28.45 -12.97 32.03
CA ASN A 11 27.37 -13.87 31.58
C ASN A 11 26.18 -13.84 32.55
N SER A 12 25.39 -12.77 32.52
CA SER A 12 24.08 -12.82 33.18
C SER A 12 23.13 -13.64 32.32
N ALA A 13 22.96 -14.92 32.64
CA ALA A 13 21.85 -15.71 32.15
C ALA A 13 20.54 -14.98 32.49
N LEU A 14 19.67 -14.83 31.50
CA LEU A 14 18.35 -14.20 31.70
C LEU A 14 17.60 -14.94 32.82
N PRO A 15 16.85 -14.24 33.69
CA PRO A 15 15.98 -14.90 34.66
C PRO A 15 15.10 -15.96 33.97
N PRO A 16 14.88 -17.14 34.59
CA PRO A 16 14.29 -18.30 33.91
C PRO A 16 12.91 -18.04 33.27
N GLN A 17 12.15 -17.07 33.78
CA GLN A 17 10.83 -16.72 33.25
C GLN A 17 10.84 -15.59 32.19
N SER A 18 11.78 -14.63 32.26
CA SER A 18 11.96 -13.62 31.20
C SER A 18 12.60 -14.24 29.96
N GLY A 19 13.48 -15.23 30.15
CA GLY A 19 14.01 -16.07 29.08
C GLY A 19 12.91 -16.82 28.30
N ASN A 20 11.84 -17.28 28.98
CA ASN A 20 10.74 -18.00 28.33
C ASN A 20 9.85 -17.11 27.43
N PHE A 21 9.64 -15.84 27.79
CA PHE A 21 8.88 -14.90 26.95
C PHE A 21 9.66 -14.51 25.69
N LEU A 22 10.94 -14.16 25.88
CA LEU A 22 11.87 -13.85 24.79
C LEU A 22 12.01 -15.06 23.85
N LYS A 23 12.09 -16.28 24.38
CA LYS A 23 12.10 -17.54 23.62
C LYS A 23 10.90 -17.73 22.71
N ARG A 24 9.69 -17.62 23.25
CA ARG A 24 8.47 -17.81 22.45
C ARG A 24 8.35 -16.75 21.35
N SER A 25 8.73 -15.52 21.65
CA SER A 25 8.71 -14.41 20.68
C SER A 25 9.74 -14.62 19.56
N SER A 26 10.95 -15.10 19.88
CA SER A 26 11.99 -15.41 18.89
C SER A 26 11.56 -16.48 17.89
N VAL A 27 10.94 -17.58 18.36
CA VAL A 27 10.44 -18.64 17.47
C VAL A 27 9.41 -18.08 16.50
N GLY A 28 8.42 -17.35 17.02
CA GLY A 28 7.35 -16.77 16.21
C GLY A 28 7.88 -15.77 15.17
N LEU A 29 8.80 -14.89 15.56
CA LEU A 29 9.39 -13.89 14.66
C LEU A 29 10.30 -14.52 13.60
N THR A 30 11.01 -15.61 13.91
CA THR A 30 11.79 -16.33 12.90
C THR A 30 10.88 -16.99 11.86
N ILE A 31 9.90 -17.77 12.30
CA ILE A 31 9.00 -18.51 11.38
C ILE A 31 8.12 -17.53 10.59
N GLY A 32 7.49 -16.57 11.27
CA GLY A 32 6.68 -15.54 10.65
C GLY A 32 7.49 -14.63 9.74
N GLY A 33 8.72 -14.29 10.12
CA GLY A 33 9.66 -13.52 9.30
C GLY A 33 10.03 -14.23 8.00
N ILE A 34 10.35 -15.53 8.06
CA ILE A 34 10.60 -16.33 6.85
C ILE A 34 9.36 -16.34 5.96
N GLY A 35 8.17 -16.62 6.52
CA GLY A 35 6.92 -16.62 5.76
C GLY A 35 6.63 -15.27 5.09
N LEU A 36 6.80 -14.17 5.82
CA LEU A 36 6.63 -12.81 5.31
C LEU A 36 7.61 -12.50 4.18
N ILE A 37 8.90 -12.84 4.35
CA ILE A 37 9.94 -12.66 3.33
C ILE A 37 9.55 -13.41 2.05
N LEU A 38 9.19 -14.70 2.17
CA LEU A 38 8.84 -15.53 1.00
C LEU A 38 7.59 -14.99 0.27
N VAL A 39 6.55 -14.59 1.01
CA VAL A 39 5.33 -14.04 0.40
C VAL A 39 5.60 -12.69 -0.25
N ALA A 40 6.25 -11.77 0.46
CA ALA A 40 6.48 -10.42 -0.04
C ALA A 40 7.39 -10.40 -1.29
N THR A 41 8.34 -11.32 -1.38
CA THR A 41 9.34 -11.32 -2.46
C THR A 41 8.99 -12.23 -3.63
N LEU A 42 8.24 -13.32 -3.39
CA LEU A 42 7.95 -14.32 -4.43
C LEU A 42 6.51 -14.27 -4.97
N PHE A 43 5.59 -13.51 -4.36
CA PHE A 43 4.25 -13.33 -4.91
C PHE A 43 4.30 -12.72 -6.33
N PRO A 44 3.52 -13.24 -7.31
CA PRO A 44 2.39 -14.17 -7.18
C PRO A 44 2.74 -15.66 -7.33
N PHE A 45 4.00 -16.07 -7.16
CA PHE A 45 4.48 -17.46 -7.27
C PHE A 45 4.29 -18.07 -8.68
N ASN A 46 4.26 -17.25 -9.72
CA ASN A 46 4.11 -17.67 -11.10
C ASN A 46 5.47 -17.95 -11.76
N PHE A 47 6.16 -18.97 -11.24
CA PHE A 47 7.48 -19.34 -11.73
C PHE A 47 7.43 -19.84 -13.18
N SER A 48 8.33 -19.34 -14.02
CA SER A 48 8.53 -19.75 -15.40
C SER A 48 10.03 -19.91 -15.69
N PRO A 49 10.41 -20.67 -16.73
CA PRO A 49 11.78 -20.66 -17.22
C PRO A 49 12.26 -19.22 -17.48
N PRO A 50 13.53 -18.90 -17.18
CA PRO A 50 14.07 -17.55 -17.39
C PRO A 50 14.01 -17.17 -18.86
N GLN A 51 13.56 -15.94 -19.15
CA GLN A 51 13.49 -15.43 -20.52
C GLN A 51 14.82 -14.86 -21.03
N LEU A 52 15.75 -14.55 -20.12
CA LEU A 52 17.06 -13.96 -20.41
C LEU A 52 18.16 -15.02 -20.34
N ALA A 53 19.17 -14.91 -21.21
CA ALA A 53 20.39 -15.69 -21.10
C ALA A 53 21.16 -15.31 -19.80
N PRO A 54 21.88 -16.25 -19.14
CA PRO A 54 22.56 -16.00 -17.86
C PRO A 54 23.51 -14.78 -17.84
N ILE A 55 24.13 -14.46 -18.98
CA ILE A 55 25.05 -13.32 -19.12
C ILE A 55 24.31 -11.97 -19.09
N GLU A 56 23.13 -11.89 -19.69
CA GLU A 56 22.30 -10.67 -19.67
C GLU A 56 21.70 -10.44 -18.28
N ALA A 57 21.35 -11.53 -17.58
CA ALA A 57 20.90 -11.48 -16.20
C ALA A 57 21.96 -10.89 -15.24
N PHE A 58 23.24 -11.19 -15.47
CA PHE A 58 24.35 -10.63 -14.69
C PHE A 58 24.50 -9.11 -14.90
N ALA A 59 24.21 -8.59 -16.09
CA ALA A 59 24.21 -7.15 -16.36
C ALA A 59 23.06 -6.42 -15.65
N TYR A 60 21.88 -7.06 -15.54
CA TYR A 60 20.76 -6.53 -14.76
C TYR A 60 21.01 -6.57 -13.25
N PHE A 61 21.78 -7.56 -12.78
CA PHE A 61 22.17 -7.71 -11.37
C PHE A 61 22.87 -6.46 -10.80
N ASN A 62 23.54 -5.69 -11.66
CA ASN A 62 24.38 -4.55 -11.30
C ASN A 62 23.68 -3.17 -11.36
N ARG A 63 22.35 -3.14 -11.58
CA ARG A 63 21.58 -1.87 -11.50
C ARG A 63 21.38 -1.44 -10.05
N SER A 64 21.54 -0.15 -9.79
CA SER A 64 21.24 0.46 -8.49
C SER A 64 19.72 0.60 -8.29
N GLY A 65 19.20 -0.05 -7.25
CA GLY A 65 17.82 0.15 -6.79
C GLY A 65 17.59 1.54 -6.19
N ASN A 66 16.33 1.98 -6.18
CA ASN A 66 15.92 3.24 -5.56
C ASN A 66 16.14 3.18 -4.03
N LEU A 67 16.53 4.29 -3.39
CA LEU A 67 16.80 4.35 -1.94
C LEU A 67 15.62 3.84 -1.09
N ILE A 68 14.40 4.06 -1.58
CA ILE A 68 13.20 3.69 -0.83
C ILE A 68 12.91 2.18 -0.94
N ASP A 69 13.25 1.53 -2.06
CA ASP A 69 13.19 0.07 -2.19
C ASP A 69 14.13 -0.61 -1.18
N GLN A 70 15.32 -0.01 -0.98
CA GLN A 70 16.30 -0.50 -0.01
C GLN A 70 15.78 -0.42 1.43
N ILE A 71 15.04 0.64 1.81
CA ILE A 71 14.44 0.76 3.15
C ILE A 71 13.39 -0.34 3.39
N GLY A 72 12.55 -0.62 2.38
CA GLY A 72 11.56 -1.69 2.45
C GLY A 72 12.20 -3.06 2.68
N ASN A 73 13.27 -3.35 1.94
CA ASN A 73 14.04 -4.59 2.04
C ASN A 73 14.76 -4.75 3.39
N ILE A 74 15.33 -3.67 3.94
CA ILE A 74 15.85 -3.65 5.31
C ILE A 74 14.73 -4.01 6.30
N GLY A 75 13.58 -3.33 6.22
CA GLY A 75 12.44 -3.56 7.13
C GLY A 75 11.91 -4.99 7.08
N LEU A 76 11.87 -5.59 5.89
CA LEU A 76 11.37 -6.95 5.67
C LEU A 76 12.20 -8.02 6.39
N PHE A 77 13.51 -7.84 6.46
CA PHE A 77 14.42 -8.81 7.10
C PHE A 77 14.64 -8.60 8.61
N VAL A 78 14.22 -7.45 9.17
CA VAL A 78 14.35 -7.15 10.61
C VAL A 78 13.70 -8.22 11.51
N PRO A 79 12.44 -8.67 11.29
CA PRO A 79 11.81 -9.68 12.14
C PRO A 79 12.58 -11.00 12.18
N PHE A 80 13.08 -11.44 11.01
CA PHE A 80 13.88 -12.65 10.89
C PHE A 80 15.21 -12.53 11.66
N GLY A 81 15.95 -11.43 11.44
CA GLY A 81 17.21 -11.15 12.14
C GLY A 81 17.06 -11.09 13.66
N TYR A 82 16.00 -10.44 14.14
CA TYR A 82 15.64 -10.38 15.57
C TYR A 82 15.34 -11.77 16.14
N GLY A 83 14.50 -12.54 15.45
CA GLY A 83 14.09 -13.88 15.87
C GLY A 83 15.28 -14.83 15.98
N ILE A 84 16.09 -14.94 14.93
CA ILE A 84 17.21 -15.89 14.87
C ILE A 84 18.29 -15.55 15.88
N THR A 85 18.59 -14.25 16.06
CA THR A 85 19.54 -13.79 17.09
C THR A 85 19.06 -14.19 18.48
N GLY A 86 17.76 -14.07 18.75
CA GLY A 86 17.19 -14.50 20.01
C GLY A 86 17.29 -16.01 20.25
N LEU A 87 17.03 -16.83 19.23
CA LEU A 87 17.21 -18.29 19.33
C LEU A 87 18.66 -18.68 19.62
N ILE A 88 19.63 -18.02 18.97
CA ILE A 88 21.06 -18.28 19.17
C ILE A 88 21.51 -17.84 20.56
N ARG A 89 21.05 -16.67 21.02
CA ARG A 89 21.35 -16.16 22.38
C ARG A 89 20.82 -17.08 23.47
N GLN A 90 19.69 -17.72 23.25
CA GLN A 90 19.10 -18.68 24.20
C GLN A 90 19.88 -20.01 24.27
N GLN A 91 20.70 -20.32 23.28
CA GLN A 91 21.65 -21.43 23.32
C GLN A 91 22.95 -21.06 24.06
N GLY A 92 23.02 -19.90 24.71
CA GLY A 92 24.18 -19.46 25.48
C GLY A 92 25.33 -18.90 24.64
N ARG A 93 25.15 -18.69 23.34
CA ARG A 93 26.18 -18.13 22.45
C ARG A 93 26.42 -16.65 22.72
N SER A 94 27.66 -16.19 22.54
CA SER A 94 28.02 -14.78 22.76
C SER A 94 27.29 -13.83 21.80
N ARG A 95 27.18 -12.55 22.15
CA ARG A 95 26.53 -11.53 21.30
C ARG A 95 27.16 -11.42 19.92
N TRP A 96 28.49 -11.47 19.86
CA TRP A 96 29.24 -11.43 18.60
C TRP A 96 28.93 -12.63 17.71
N VAL A 97 28.91 -13.85 18.28
CA VAL A 97 28.58 -15.06 17.53
C VAL A 97 27.13 -15.01 17.03
N ALA A 98 26.19 -14.55 17.86
CA ALA A 98 24.79 -14.42 17.47
C ALA A 98 24.60 -13.42 16.32
N PHE A 99 25.29 -12.28 16.37
CA PHE A 99 25.24 -11.27 15.30
C PHE A 99 25.80 -11.81 13.97
N ILE A 100 26.97 -12.45 14.00
CA ILE A 100 27.61 -13.00 12.80
C ILE A 100 26.72 -14.07 12.15
N ILE A 101 26.20 -15.02 12.94
CA ILE A 101 25.32 -16.06 12.41
C ILE A 101 24.03 -15.45 11.86
N ALA A 102 23.43 -14.47 12.54
CA ALA A 102 22.23 -13.81 12.04
C ALA A 102 22.47 -13.06 10.72
N ALA A 103 23.61 -12.38 10.58
CA ALA A 103 24.02 -11.73 9.34
C ALA A 103 24.18 -12.77 8.21
N ILE A 104 24.94 -13.84 8.44
CA ILE A 104 25.15 -14.92 7.46
C ILE A 104 23.82 -15.52 7.02
N LEU A 105 22.96 -15.91 7.97
CA LEU A 105 21.67 -16.52 7.64
C LEU A 105 20.73 -15.57 6.89
N SER A 106 20.78 -14.27 7.20
CA SER A 106 20.00 -13.24 6.49
C SER A 106 20.50 -13.07 5.06
N THR A 107 21.82 -13.00 4.86
CA THR A 107 22.43 -12.96 3.53
C THR A 107 22.13 -14.22 2.73
N SER A 108 22.24 -15.42 3.34
CA SER A 108 21.92 -16.69 2.67
C SER A 108 20.45 -16.78 2.27
N LEU A 109 19.53 -16.37 3.14
CA LEU A 109 18.10 -16.34 2.81
C LEU A 109 17.81 -15.33 1.69
N SER A 110 18.44 -14.16 1.71
CA SER A 110 18.32 -13.19 0.63
C SER A 110 18.86 -13.72 -0.69
N MET A 111 20.02 -14.38 -0.70
CA MET A 111 20.56 -15.01 -1.91
C MET A 111 19.61 -16.07 -2.48
N LEU A 112 18.99 -16.88 -1.62
CA LEU A 112 18.00 -17.87 -2.04
C LEU A 112 16.78 -17.20 -2.67
N VAL A 113 16.27 -16.13 -2.08
CA VAL A 113 15.14 -15.37 -2.62
C VAL A 113 15.47 -14.75 -3.98
N GLU A 114 16.63 -14.09 -4.11
CA GLU A 114 17.07 -13.50 -5.38
C GLU A 114 17.21 -14.57 -6.48
N LEU A 115 17.74 -15.75 -6.12
CA LEU A 115 17.83 -16.89 -7.04
C LEU A 115 16.44 -17.38 -7.48
N LEU A 116 15.46 -17.40 -6.58
CA LEU A 116 14.08 -17.79 -6.91
C LEU A 116 13.37 -16.73 -7.77
N GLN A 117 13.65 -15.45 -7.53
CA GLN A 117 13.08 -14.35 -8.33
C GLN A 117 13.57 -14.36 -9.78
N PHE A 118 14.71 -14.97 -10.07
CA PHE A 118 15.16 -15.20 -11.44
C PHE A 118 14.16 -15.99 -12.30
N PHE A 119 13.33 -16.82 -11.66
CA PHE A 119 12.29 -17.59 -12.32
C PHE A 119 10.94 -16.84 -12.40
N LEU A 120 10.87 -15.56 -12.03
CA LEU A 120 9.65 -14.77 -12.12
C LEU A 120 9.70 -13.82 -13.35
N PRO A 121 8.74 -13.89 -14.29
CA PRO A 121 8.80 -13.18 -15.59
C PRO A 121 8.93 -11.65 -15.53
N LYS A 122 8.67 -11.02 -14.38
CA LYS A 122 8.66 -9.56 -14.19
C LYS A 122 9.57 -9.08 -13.06
N ARG A 123 10.46 -9.93 -12.54
CA ARG A 123 11.41 -9.56 -11.47
C ARG A 123 12.83 -9.63 -12.00
N THR A 124 13.63 -8.63 -11.65
CA THR A 124 15.06 -8.60 -11.94
C THR A 124 15.80 -8.71 -10.61
N PRO A 125 16.66 -9.71 -10.41
CA PRO A 125 17.45 -9.81 -9.20
C PRO A 125 18.40 -8.61 -9.06
N THR A 126 18.60 -8.07 -7.86
CA THR A 126 19.51 -6.91 -7.67
C THR A 126 20.49 -7.09 -6.49
N VAL A 127 21.75 -6.67 -6.68
CA VAL A 127 22.75 -6.66 -5.60
C VAL A 127 22.35 -5.72 -4.47
N THR A 128 21.67 -4.61 -4.80
CA THR A 128 21.20 -3.65 -3.81
C THR A 128 20.19 -4.26 -2.84
N ASP A 129 19.34 -5.17 -3.30
CA ASP A 129 18.36 -5.86 -2.46
C ASP A 129 19.05 -6.88 -1.55
N LEU A 130 20.04 -7.61 -2.08
CA LEU A 130 20.89 -8.49 -1.27
C LEU A 130 21.58 -7.75 -0.10
N ILE A 131 22.13 -6.57 -0.37
CA ILE A 131 22.77 -5.72 0.65
C ILE A 131 21.72 -5.22 1.65
N ALA A 132 20.59 -4.68 1.17
CA ALA A 132 19.53 -4.14 2.01
C ALA A 132 18.93 -5.21 2.94
N ASN A 133 18.62 -6.39 2.44
CA ASN A 133 18.12 -7.52 3.22
C ASN A 133 19.12 -7.98 4.29
N SER A 134 20.41 -8.02 3.94
CA SER A 134 21.49 -8.36 4.89
C SER A 134 21.62 -7.31 6.00
N LEU A 135 21.50 -6.03 5.67
CA LEU A 135 21.44 -4.92 6.64
C LEU A 135 20.20 -5.01 7.53
N GLY A 136 19.05 -5.41 6.97
CA GLY A 136 17.81 -5.68 7.70
C GLY A 136 18.00 -6.75 8.77
N GLY A 137 18.60 -7.88 8.41
CA GLY A 137 18.95 -8.95 9.35
C GLY A 137 19.86 -8.48 10.48
N SER A 138 20.89 -7.72 10.15
CA SER A 138 21.84 -7.14 11.11
C SER A 138 21.18 -6.10 12.03
N THR A 139 20.25 -5.32 11.49
CA THR A 139 19.43 -4.36 12.26
C THR A 139 18.53 -5.10 13.24
N GLY A 140 17.86 -6.17 12.80
CA GLY A 140 17.08 -7.05 13.66
C GLY A 140 17.89 -7.65 14.81
N ALA A 141 19.11 -8.14 14.52
CA ALA A 141 20.03 -8.64 15.53
C ALA A 141 20.40 -7.58 16.57
N THR A 142 20.66 -6.35 16.13
CA THR A 142 20.96 -5.22 17.02
C THR A 142 19.76 -4.88 17.91
N LEU A 143 18.55 -4.84 17.34
CA LEU A 143 17.30 -4.63 18.08
C LEU A 143 17.10 -5.71 19.15
N TRP A 144 17.44 -6.97 18.87
CA TRP A 144 17.39 -8.02 19.90
C TRP A 144 18.26 -7.69 21.10
N PHE A 145 19.50 -7.24 20.91
CA PHE A 145 20.38 -6.89 22.03
C PHE A 145 19.86 -5.70 22.83
N THR A 146 19.19 -4.75 22.17
CA THR A 146 18.52 -3.64 22.88
C THR A 146 17.32 -4.15 23.69
N ALA A 147 16.52 -5.04 23.12
CA ALA A 147 15.37 -5.65 23.79
C ALA A 147 15.80 -6.52 24.97
N GLU A 148 16.85 -7.33 24.82
CA GLU A 148 17.46 -8.15 25.87
C GLU A 148 17.83 -7.29 27.09
N LYS A 149 18.48 -6.14 26.87
CA LYS A 149 18.81 -5.18 27.94
C LYS A 149 17.58 -4.45 28.49
N ALA A 150 16.58 -4.19 27.64
CA ALA A 150 15.39 -3.44 28.03
C ALA A 150 14.48 -4.27 28.95
N VAL A 151 14.37 -5.59 28.73
CA VAL A 151 13.56 -6.50 29.55
C VAL A 151 13.91 -6.40 31.03
N ASP A 152 15.19 -6.28 31.37
CA ASP A 152 15.64 -6.11 32.76
C ASP A 152 15.24 -4.75 33.37
N ARG A 153 15.00 -3.73 32.53
CA ARG A 153 14.56 -2.39 32.94
C ARG A 153 13.03 -2.25 33.00
N VAL A 154 12.27 -3.18 32.41
CA VAL A 154 10.81 -3.12 32.34
C VAL A 154 10.16 -2.95 33.73
N PRO A 155 10.58 -3.64 34.80
CA PRO A 155 9.98 -3.45 36.13
C PRO A 155 10.15 -2.02 36.66
N ASN A 156 11.33 -1.41 36.48
CA ASN A 156 11.61 -0.04 36.90
C ASN A 156 10.80 0.97 36.07
N LEU A 157 10.68 0.73 34.75
CA LEU A 157 9.88 1.54 33.85
C LEU A 157 8.39 1.46 34.20
N LEU A 158 7.87 0.27 34.50
CA LEU A 158 6.51 0.04 34.97
C LEU A 158 6.22 0.74 36.30
N GLY A 159 7.21 0.81 37.19
CA GLY A 159 7.13 1.61 38.41
C GLY A 159 6.92 3.10 38.14
N CYS A 160 7.67 3.67 37.19
CA CYS A 160 7.55 5.07 36.78
C CYS A 160 6.22 5.38 36.06
N LEU A 161 5.72 4.41 35.27
CA LEU A 161 4.44 4.51 34.55
C LEU A 161 3.22 4.62 35.48
N ARG A 162 3.33 4.27 36.77
CA ARG A 162 2.22 4.35 37.74
C ARG A 162 1.93 5.77 38.28
N THR A 163 2.57 6.80 37.74
CA THR A 163 2.38 8.19 38.17
C THR A 163 1.22 8.87 37.43
N LYS A 164 0.57 9.86 38.07
CA LYS A 164 -0.43 10.71 37.39
C LYS A 164 0.17 11.47 36.19
N LEU A 165 1.47 11.77 36.23
CA LEU A 165 2.18 12.40 35.12
C LEU A 165 2.26 11.47 33.90
N ALA A 166 2.57 10.18 34.11
CA ALA A 166 2.58 9.19 33.05
C ALA A 166 1.22 9.03 32.36
N LEU A 167 0.11 9.06 33.12
CA LEU A 167 -1.24 9.04 32.53
C LEU A 167 -1.46 10.23 31.60
N LYS A 168 -1.09 11.45 32.02
CA LYS A 168 -1.21 12.66 31.17
C LYS A 168 -0.38 12.53 29.89
N ILE A 169 0.88 12.10 30.01
CA ILE A 169 1.78 11.95 28.85
C ILE A 169 1.21 10.91 27.87
N LEU A 170 0.74 9.75 28.37
CA LEU A 170 0.15 8.71 27.54
C LEU A 170 -1.15 9.16 26.86
N SER A 171 -2.02 9.88 27.57
CA SER A 171 -3.24 10.44 26.99
C SER A 171 -2.95 11.50 25.93
N VAL A 172 -1.96 12.36 26.14
CA VAL A 172 -1.50 13.34 25.14
C VAL A 172 -0.88 12.64 23.94
N ALA A 173 -0.06 11.61 24.15
CA ALA A 173 0.52 10.82 23.06
C ALA A 173 -0.57 10.08 22.25
N PHE A 174 -1.56 9.51 22.93
CA PHE A 174 -2.71 8.87 22.30
C PHE A 174 -3.47 9.87 21.43
N LEU A 175 -3.92 10.99 22.01
CA LEU A 175 -4.66 12.01 21.27
C LEU A 175 -3.84 12.61 20.13
N GLY A 176 -2.56 12.91 20.38
CA GLY A 176 -1.63 13.42 19.37
C GLY A 176 -1.47 12.44 18.20
N TYR A 177 -1.39 11.14 18.47
CA TYR A 177 -1.31 10.12 17.42
C TYR A 177 -2.61 9.98 16.64
N VAL A 178 -3.77 10.06 17.30
CA VAL A 178 -5.09 10.11 16.63
C VAL A 178 -5.19 11.31 15.69
N LEU A 179 -4.83 12.49 16.17
CA LEU A 179 -4.87 13.73 15.37
C LEU A 179 -3.87 13.69 14.22
N LEU A 180 -2.65 13.18 14.46
CA LEU A 180 -1.63 13.01 13.42
C LEU A 180 -2.12 12.09 12.31
N THR A 181 -2.67 10.92 12.66
CA THR A 181 -3.11 9.93 11.68
C THR A 181 -4.36 10.40 10.92
N ALA A 182 -5.31 11.07 11.59
CA ALA A 182 -6.45 11.69 10.93
C ALA A 182 -6.03 12.83 9.99
N GLY A 183 -5.12 13.71 10.43
CA GLY A 183 -4.58 14.80 9.62
C GLY A 183 -3.81 14.29 8.40
N LEU A 184 -3.00 13.24 8.58
CA LEU A 184 -2.31 12.58 7.47
C LEU A 184 -3.32 11.96 6.49
N ALA A 185 -4.35 11.27 6.98
CA ALA A 185 -5.40 10.69 6.13
C ALA A 185 -6.12 11.78 5.31
N MET A 186 -6.49 12.90 5.94
CA MET A 186 -7.10 14.05 5.25
C MET A 186 -6.16 14.65 4.20
N MET A 187 -4.88 14.85 4.54
CA MET A 187 -3.87 15.36 3.61
C MET A 187 -3.73 14.43 2.41
N LEU A 188 -3.51 13.13 2.62
CA LEU A 188 -3.35 12.16 1.54
C LEU A 188 -4.59 12.10 0.64
N GLN A 189 -5.77 12.21 1.25
CA GLN A 189 -7.03 12.17 0.52
C GLN A 189 -7.27 13.41 -0.35
N SER A 190 -6.78 14.58 0.05
CA SER A 190 -6.82 15.79 -0.78
C SER A 190 -6.03 15.64 -2.09
N GLN A 191 -5.11 14.67 -2.14
CA GLN A 191 -4.23 14.45 -3.29
C GLN A 191 -4.82 13.48 -4.32
N THR A 192 -6.07 13.05 -4.17
CA THR A 192 -6.76 12.19 -5.16
C THR A 192 -7.57 13.00 -6.19
N HIS A 193 -7.73 14.30 -5.99
CA HIS A 193 -8.50 15.13 -6.92
C HIS A 193 -7.86 15.23 -8.32
N LEU A 194 -8.68 15.51 -9.33
CA LEU A 194 -8.26 15.67 -10.73
C LEU A 194 -7.80 17.11 -11.06
N ASN A 195 -7.55 17.93 -10.04
CA ASN A 195 -7.22 19.35 -10.19
C ASN A 195 -5.84 19.60 -10.82
N ASN A 196 -4.97 18.60 -10.85
CA ASN A 196 -3.63 18.68 -11.44
C ASN A 196 -3.58 18.24 -12.92
N TRP A 197 -4.72 18.07 -13.58
CA TRP A 197 -4.74 17.76 -15.00
C TRP A 197 -4.18 18.93 -15.82
N ASP A 198 -3.43 18.65 -16.87
CA ASP A 198 -2.89 19.67 -17.77
C ASP A 198 -3.89 19.92 -18.90
N ASP A 199 -4.38 21.16 -19.03
CA ASP A 199 -5.42 21.51 -20.01
C ASP A 199 -4.88 21.69 -21.44
N SER A 200 -3.55 21.60 -21.64
CA SER A 200 -2.91 21.62 -22.96
C SER A 200 -2.93 20.26 -23.66
N PHE A 201 -3.15 19.16 -22.93
CA PHE A 201 -3.02 17.80 -23.46
C PHE A 201 -4.12 17.46 -24.48
N PRO A 202 -3.75 16.95 -25.67
CA PRO A 202 -4.72 16.53 -26.68
C PRO A 202 -5.41 15.22 -26.31
N LEU A 203 -6.62 15.03 -26.84
CA LEU A 203 -7.28 13.72 -26.90
C LEU A 203 -6.73 12.94 -28.10
N VAL A 204 -6.18 11.76 -27.84
CA VAL A 204 -5.59 10.85 -28.83
C VAL A 204 -6.27 9.48 -28.73
N LEU A 205 -6.65 8.91 -29.87
CA LEU A 205 -7.32 7.63 -29.97
C LEU A 205 -6.46 6.63 -30.76
N GLY A 206 -6.36 5.40 -30.27
CA GLY A 206 -5.70 4.27 -30.95
C GLY A 206 -4.18 4.38 -31.12
N ASN A 207 -3.52 5.39 -30.56
CA ASN A 207 -2.06 5.56 -30.61
C ASN A 207 -1.55 6.51 -29.50
N GLU A 208 -0.26 6.84 -29.53
CA GLU A 208 0.36 7.96 -28.82
C GLU A 208 0.51 9.18 -29.73
N THR A 209 0.76 10.36 -29.14
CA THR A 209 1.12 11.56 -29.88
C THR A 209 2.34 11.38 -30.80
N THR A 210 3.23 10.43 -30.50
CA THR A 210 4.40 10.08 -31.30
C THR A 210 4.08 9.19 -32.51
N GLY A 211 2.92 8.55 -32.55
CA GLY A 211 2.50 7.66 -33.64
C GLY A 211 3.12 6.26 -33.64
N ASP A 212 4.12 6.00 -32.80
CA ASP A 212 4.95 4.78 -32.79
C ASP A 212 4.36 3.64 -31.94
N ARG A 213 3.17 3.81 -31.35
CA ARG A 213 2.51 2.81 -30.51
C ARG A 213 1.05 2.56 -30.89
N PRO A 214 0.77 2.14 -32.14
CA PRO A 214 -0.58 1.89 -32.59
C PRO A 214 -1.21 0.73 -31.80
N TRP A 215 -2.46 0.92 -31.38
CA TRP A 215 -3.28 -0.15 -30.83
C TRP A 215 -4.01 -0.88 -31.96
N GLN A 216 -3.97 -2.21 -31.93
CA GLN A 216 -4.62 -3.07 -32.93
C GLN A 216 -5.99 -3.51 -32.40
N GLY A 217 -7.02 -2.78 -32.79
CA GLY A 217 -8.39 -3.03 -32.38
C GLY A 217 -9.39 -2.08 -33.04
N GLN A 218 -10.61 -2.07 -32.51
CA GLN A 218 -11.69 -1.20 -32.94
C GLN A 218 -12.22 -0.40 -31.75
N LEU A 219 -12.28 0.91 -31.91
CA LEU A 219 -12.99 1.82 -31.01
C LEU A 219 -14.21 2.34 -31.80
N ALA A 220 -15.42 1.99 -31.39
CA ALA A 220 -16.65 2.31 -32.11
C ALA A 220 -17.35 3.59 -31.60
N ALA A 221 -17.16 3.93 -30.33
CA ALA A 221 -17.68 5.17 -29.75
C ALA A 221 -16.87 5.58 -28.53
N ILE A 222 -16.86 6.88 -28.25
CA ILE A 222 -16.33 7.47 -27.02
C ILE A 222 -17.27 8.58 -26.55
N SER A 223 -17.51 8.69 -25.25
CA SER A 223 -18.18 9.85 -24.66
C SER A 223 -17.60 10.19 -23.30
N LEU A 224 -17.43 11.48 -23.02
CA LEU A 224 -16.89 11.98 -21.75
C LEU A 224 -17.90 12.88 -21.04
N TYR A 225 -17.94 12.79 -19.72
CA TYR A 225 -18.76 13.59 -18.82
C TYR A 225 -17.86 14.15 -17.72
N ASP A 226 -18.15 15.35 -17.23
CA ASP A 226 -17.54 15.95 -16.03
C ASP A 226 -18.24 15.55 -14.73
N ALA A 227 -19.18 14.62 -14.80
CA ALA A 227 -19.86 14.05 -13.65
C ALA A 227 -19.56 12.56 -13.56
N ALA A 228 -19.51 12.04 -12.32
CA ALA A 228 -19.46 10.62 -12.09
C ALA A 228 -20.89 10.07 -12.04
N LEU A 229 -21.30 9.40 -13.11
CA LEU A 229 -22.65 8.85 -13.25
C LEU A 229 -22.94 7.83 -12.13
N SER A 230 -24.15 7.88 -11.59
CA SER A 230 -24.66 6.89 -10.64
C SER A 230 -24.85 5.53 -11.30
N GLU A 231 -24.90 4.45 -10.50
CA GLU A 231 -25.13 3.09 -11.03
C GLU A 231 -26.43 2.99 -11.85
N THR A 232 -27.48 3.73 -11.45
CA THR A 232 -28.74 3.81 -12.19
C THR A 232 -28.59 4.50 -13.55
N GLU A 233 -27.81 5.59 -13.62
CA GLU A 233 -27.51 6.26 -14.89
C GLU A 233 -26.61 5.39 -15.77
N VAL A 234 -25.63 4.69 -15.19
CA VAL A 234 -24.79 3.74 -15.93
C VAL A 234 -25.63 2.58 -16.48
N ALA A 235 -26.60 2.05 -15.72
CA ALA A 235 -27.52 1.03 -16.20
C ALA A 235 -28.34 1.49 -17.40
N ALA A 236 -28.86 2.73 -17.33
CA ALA A 236 -29.57 3.35 -18.45
C ALA A 236 -28.65 3.52 -19.67
N LEU A 237 -27.43 4.01 -19.48
CA LEU A 237 -26.44 4.22 -20.54
C LEU A 237 -26.06 2.91 -21.25
N LEU A 238 -25.77 1.85 -20.47
CA LEU A 238 -25.42 0.53 -20.99
C LEU A 238 -26.57 -0.10 -21.76
N SER A 239 -27.82 0.25 -21.42
CA SER A 239 -29.04 -0.21 -22.07
C SER A 239 -29.53 0.72 -23.20
N ASN A 240 -28.74 1.71 -23.62
CA ASN A 240 -29.10 2.73 -24.61
C ASN A 240 -30.39 3.53 -24.28
N HIS A 241 -30.73 3.68 -23.01
CA HIS A 241 -31.83 4.54 -22.60
C HIS A 241 -31.35 6.00 -22.53
N ALA A 242 -32.27 6.94 -22.77
CA ALA A 242 -31.98 8.37 -22.65
C ALA A 242 -31.54 8.70 -21.22
N LEU A 243 -30.42 9.42 -21.10
CA LEU A 243 -29.94 9.97 -19.84
C LEU A 243 -30.47 11.39 -19.65
N PHE A 244 -30.70 11.77 -18.38
CA PHE A 244 -30.87 13.18 -18.02
C PHE A 244 -29.55 13.95 -18.15
N THR A 245 -28.44 13.30 -17.82
CA THR A 245 -27.09 13.87 -17.88
C THR A 245 -26.56 13.73 -19.31
N SER A 246 -26.26 14.86 -19.95
CA SER A 246 -25.69 14.89 -21.31
C SER A 246 -24.16 14.79 -21.26
N PRO A 247 -23.52 14.11 -22.24
CA PRO A 247 -22.06 14.11 -22.35
C PRO A 247 -21.55 15.52 -22.66
N LEU A 248 -20.32 15.79 -22.22
CA LEU A 248 -19.58 16.98 -22.64
C LEU A 248 -19.11 16.85 -24.08
N VAL A 249 -18.67 15.66 -24.46
CA VAL A 249 -18.21 15.35 -25.82
C VAL A 249 -18.58 13.91 -26.16
N SER A 250 -18.99 13.67 -27.40
CA SER A 250 -19.35 12.34 -27.87
C SER A 250 -18.99 12.15 -29.35
N TYR A 251 -18.28 11.06 -29.66
CA TYR A 251 -17.90 10.71 -31.03
C TYR A 251 -18.36 9.28 -31.36
N GLN A 252 -18.88 9.10 -32.57
CA GLN A 252 -19.20 7.79 -33.17
C GLN A 252 -18.18 7.47 -34.26
N LEU A 253 -17.46 6.37 -34.08
CA LEU A 253 -16.28 6.01 -34.87
C LEU A 253 -16.58 4.76 -35.71
N LYS A 254 -17.39 4.90 -36.77
CA LYS A 254 -17.84 3.77 -37.58
C LYS A 254 -16.83 3.31 -38.62
N ALA A 255 -16.22 4.24 -39.35
CA ALA A 255 -15.27 3.97 -40.42
C ALA A 255 -14.21 5.09 -40.48
N PRO A 256 -13.00 4.81 -40.98
CA PRO A 256 -11.96 5.82 -41.17
C PRO A 256 -12.48 7.08 -41.89
N GLY A 257 -12.30 8.24 -41.28
CA GLY A 257 -12.78 9.51 -41.82
C GLY A 257 -12.69 10.67 -40.83
N ILE A 258 -13.58 11.64 -41.00
CA ILE A 258 -13.78 12.77 -40.08
C ILE A 258 -14.89 12.37 -39.11
N TYR A 259 -14.65 12.55 -37.81
CA TYR A 259 -15.61 12.25 -36.76
C TYR A 259 -16.04 13.54 -36.07
N THR A 260 -17.29 13.93 -36.26
CA THR A 260 -17.87 15.13 -35.66
C THR A 260 -18.37 14.86 -34.24
N ASP A 261 -18.13 15.81 -33.35
CA ASP A 261 -18.67 15.79 -32.00
C ASP A 261 -20.21 15.93 -32.05
N GLN A 262 -20.91 14.94 -31.50
CA GLN A 262 -22.38 14.93 -31.46
C GLN A 262 -22.96 16.04 -30.59
N THR A 263 -22.16 16.63 -29.69
CA THR A 263 -22.60 17.77 -28.85
C THR A 263 -22.40 19.12 -29.53
N GLY A 264 -21.62 19.17 -30.62
CA GLY A 264 -21.29 20.40 -31.35
C GLY A 264 -20.41 21.39 -30.58
N LYS A 265 -19.73 20.95 -29.50
CA LYS A 265 -18.93 21.81 -28.62
C LYS A 265 -17.43 21.70 -28.85
N PHE A 266 -16.97 20.56 -29.37
CA PHE A 266 -15.56 20.23 -29.52
C PHE A 266 -15.19 20.01 -31.00
N PRO A 267 -13.90 20.16 -31.37
CA PRO A 267 -13.47 20.02 -32.76
C PRO A 267 -13.65 18.58 -33.28
N ASP A 268 -13.73 18.46 -34.61
CA ASP A 268 -13.75 17.17 -35.28
C ASP A 268 -12.45 16.38 -35.03
N LEU A 269 -12.57 15.06 -34.95
CA LEU A 269 -11.42 14.16 -34.94
C LEU A 269 -11.13 13.66 -36.34
N PHE A 270 -9.84 13.57 -36.69
CA PHE A 270 -9.40 13.12 -38.01
C PHE A 270 -8.70 11.76 -37.89
N TRP A 271 -9.15 10.79 -38.67
CA TRP A 271 -8.43 9.53 -38.79
C TRP A 271 -7.13 9.75 -39.58
N SER A 272 -6.01 9.27 -39.06
CA SER A 272 -4.72 9.30 -39.77
C SER A 272 -3.96 8.00 -39.61
N ALA A 273 -3.49 7.43 -40.73
CA ALA A 273 -2.65 6.24 -40.76
C ALA A 273 -1.19 6.53 -40.31
N ASN A 274 -0.73 7.76 -40.53
CA ASN A 274 0.60 8.25 -40.16
C ASN A 274 0.42 9.42 -39.19
N ALA A 275 1.23 9.53 -38.13
CA ALA A 275 1.09 10.63 -37.17
C ALA A 275 1.25 11.99 -37.86
N VAL A 276 0.18 12.79 -37.89
CA VAL A 276 0.16 14.12 -38.49
C VAL A 276 -0.69 15.07 -37.65
N SER A 277 -0.13 16.27 -37.44
CA SER A 277 -0.70 17.50 -36.87
C SER A 277 -1.74 17.32 -35.77
N PHE A 278 -1.32 17.52 -34.53
CA PHE A 278 -2.27 17.73 -33.43
C PHE A 278 -2.98 19.07 -33.61
N PRO A 279 -4.26 19.15 -33.19
CA PRO A 279 -4.89 20.46 -33.01
C PRO A 279 -4.04 21.29 -32.03
N PRO A 280 -4.13 22.64 -32.09
CA PRO A 280 -3.37 23.49 -31.19
C PRO A 280 -3.58 23.06 -29.72
N PRO A 281 -2.53 23.12 -28.88
CA PRO A 281 -2.63 22.80 -27.48
C PRO A 281 -3.83 23.50 -26.84
N GLY A 282 -4.62 22.76 -26.06
CA GLY A 282 -5.81 23.31 -25.41
C GLY A 282 -7.11 23.27 -26.21
N ALA A 283 -7.16 22.59 -27.36
CA ALA A 283 -8.41 22.35 -28.09
C ALA A 283 -9.51 21.67 -27.23
N PHE A 284 -9.10 20.91 -26.21
CA PHE A 284 -9.97 20.28 -25.22
C PHE A 284 -9.86 20.93 -23.82
N ALA A 285 -9.31 22.15 -23.70
CA ALA A 285 -9.07 22.79 -22.40
C ALA A 285 -10.35 22.98 -21.59
N THR A 286 -11.48 23.35 -22.24
CA THR A 286 -12.76 23.53 -21.54
C THR A 286 -13.27 22.24 -20.92
N LEU A 287 -13.12 21.09 -21.61
CA LEU A 287 -13.41 19.77 -21.07
C LEU A 287 -12.54 19.47 -19.85
N ILE A 288 -11.23 19.69 -19.97
CA ILE A 288 -10.27 19.40 -18.90
C ILE A 288 -10.53 20.29 -17.67
N ARG A 289 -10.79 21.59 -17.88
CA ARG A 289 -11.12 22.52 -16.78
C ARG A 289 -12.41 22.18 -16.06
N SER A 290 -13.43 21.73 -16.79
CA SER A 290 -14.69 21.27 -16.20
C SER A 290 -14.46 20.01 -15.33
N ILE A 291 -13.64 19.06 -15.78
CA ILE A 291 -13.22 17.88 -14.98
C ILE A 291 -12.37 18.29 -13.77
N GLN A 292 -11.44 19.25 -13.90
CA GLN A 292 -10.66 19.78 -12.78
C GLN A 292 -11.56 20.35 -11.68
N GLN A 293 -12.57 21.15 -12.09
CA GLN A 293 -13.50 21.81 -11.19
C GLN A 293 -14.43 20.81 -10.49
N SER A 294 -14.98 19.83 -11.22
CA SER A 294 -15.87 18.83 -10.63
C SER A 294 -15.11 17.76 -9.83
N SER A 295 -13.83 17.53 -10.14
CA SER A 295 -13.06 16.35 -9.70
C SER A 295 -13.82 15.04 -9.95
N GLN A 296 -14.59 15.02 -11.03
CA GLN A 296 -15.45 13.93 -11.44
C GLN A 296 -15.31 13.69 -12.94
N LEU A 297 -15.44 12.43 -13.34
CA LEU A 297 -15.31 12.00 -14.72
C LEU A 297 -16.17 10.78 -14.96
N THR A 298 -16.84 10.73 -16.11
CA THR A 298 -17.29 9.45 -16.69
C THR A 298 -16.78 9.34 -18.12
N LEU A 299 -16.23 8.18 -18.46
CA LEU A 299 -15.80 7.81 -19.80
C LEU A 299 -16.57 6.56 -20.24
N LEU A 300 -17.32 6.69 -21.32
CA LEU A 300 -17.89 5.57 -22.06
C LEU A 300 -17.00 5.28 -23.27
N ALA A 301 -16.70 4.01 -23.50
CA ALA A 301 -16.09 3.57 -24.74
C ALA A 301 -16.65 2.21 -25.19
N ILE A 302 -16.70 1.99 -26.50
CA ILE A 302 -17.04 0.69 -27.09
C ILE A 302 -15.80 0.18 -27.81
N VAL A 303 -15.20 -0.88 -27.28
CA VAL A 303 -13.85 -1.33 -27.66
C VAL A 303 -13.82 -2.82 -27.95
N ALA A 304 -13.11 -3.23 -29.00
CA ALA A 304 -12.78 -4.61 -29.32
C ALA A 304 -11.29 -4.71 -29.64
N THR A 305 -10.61 -5.75 -29.17
CA THR A 305 -9.22 -6.00 -29.58
C THR A 305 -9.19 -6.89 -30.83
N HIS A 306 -8.18 -6.72 -31.70
CA HIS A 306 -7.87 -7.70 -32.75
C HIS A 306 -6.88 -8.75 -32.28
N HIS A 307 -6.06 -8.41 -31.28
CA HIS A 307 -5.05 -9.30 -30.72
C HIS A 307 -5.02 -9.21 -29.20
N ALA A 308 -5.28 -10.34 -28.55
CA ALA A 308 -5.38 -10.43 -27.10
C ALA A 308 -4.04 -10.27 -26.36
N SER A 309 -2.89 -10.37 -27.06
CA SER A 309 -1.55 -10.28 -26.49
C SER A 309 -0.80 -9.00 -26.87
N GLN A 310 -1.40 -7.83 -26.63
CA GLN A 310 -0.74 -6.52 -26.80
C GLN A 310 -0.14 -6.03 -25.48
N THR A 311 1.03 -5.41 -25.49
CA THR A 311 1.74 -4.95 -24.28
C THR A 311 2.10 -3.46 -24.37
N GLY A 312 2.45 -2.82 -23.25
CA GLY A 312 3.12 -1.51 -23.27
C GLY A 312 2.29 -0.26 -22.94
N PRO A 313 1.28 -0.35 -22.06
CA PRO A 313 -0.10 -0.57 -22.48
C PRO A 313 -0.40 0.06 -23.86
N ALA A 314 -0.93 -0.74 -24.77
CA ALA A 314 -1.34 -0.25 -26.10
C ALA A 314 -2.48 0.76 -25.94
N ARG A 315 -2.30 1.99 -26.42
CA ARG A 315 -3.18 3.13 -26.09
C ARG A 315 -4.46 3.09 -26.91
N ILE A 316 -5.59 2.94 -26.22
CA ILE A 316 -6.91 2.95 -26.85
C ILE A 316 -7.45 4.38 -26.84
N ILE A 317 -7.45 5.02 -25.67
CA ILE A 317 -7.86 6.41 -25.47
C ILE A 317 -6.83 7.06 -24.54
N SER A 318 -6.32 8.22 -24.91
CA SER A 318 -5.35 8.95 -24.10
C SER A 318 -5.59 10.45 -24.12
N ILE A 319 -5.51 11.09 -22.96
CA ILE A 319 -5.37 12.54 -22.83
C ILE A 319 -3.92 12.76 -22.36
N SER A 320 -2.99 12.90 -23.30
CA SER A 320 -1.55 12.85 -23.00
C SER A 320 -0.72 13.69 -23.95
N ASN A 321 0.46 14.09 -23.47
CA ASN A 321 1.52 14.65 -24.28
C ASN A 321 2.73 13.71 -24.25
N GLY A 322 2.72 12.72 -25.15
CA GLY A 322 3.80 11.76 -25.27
C GLY A 322 3.84 10.73 -24.13
N THR A 323 4.94 9.99 -24.07
CA THR A 323 5.00 8.73 -23.30
C THR A 323 5.17 8.89 -21.79
N LEU A 324 5.45 10.11 -21.31
CA LEU A 324 5.80 10.39 -19.93
C LEU A 324 4.82 11.32 -19.21
N LEU A 325 3.90 11.97 -19.93
CA LEU A 325 2.98 12.96 -19.37
C LEU A 325 1.55 12.67 -19.83
N ARG A 326 0.62 12.49 -18.89
CA ARG A 326 -0.78 12.17 -19.21
C ARG A 326 -1.73 12.58 -18.11
N ASN A 327 -2.96 12.92 -18.49
CA ASN A 327 -4.09 13.05 -17.57
C ASN A 327 -4.85 11.72 -17.44
N LEU A 328 -5.02 11.01 -18.55
CA LEU A 328 -5.77 9.76 -18.61
C LEU A 328 -5.22 8.85 -19.72
N THR A 329 -5.18 7.56 -19.48
CA THR A 329 -5.03 6.53 -20.52
C THR A 329 -5.93 5.33 -20.20
N LEU A 330 -6.74 4.92 -21.17
CA LEU A 330 -7.25 3.55 -21.29
C LEU A 330 -6.40 2.83 -22.32
N GLY A 331 -5.86 1.68 -21.92
CA GLY A 331 -5.01 0.87 -22.77
C GLY A 331 -5.22 -0.62 -22.57
N GLN A 332 -4.57 -1.42 -23.41
CA GLN A 332 -4.56 -2.87 -23.30
C GLN A 332 -3.21 -3.35 -22.75
N GLN A 333 -3.24 -4.23 -21.75
CA GLN A 333 -2.07 -4.92 -21.21
C GLN A 333 -2.34 -6.43 -21.11
N GLY A 334 -1.88 -7.18 -22.11
CA GLY A 334 -2.30 -8.55 -22.32
C GLY A 334 -3.81 -8.63 -22.48
N HIS A 335 -4.44 -9.48 -21.67
CA HIS A 335 -5.89 -9.64 -21.61
C HIS A 335 -6.59 -8.59 -20.73
N ASP A 336 -5.84 -7.73 -20.04
CA ASP A 336 -6.38 -6.78 -19.08
C ASP A 336 -6.59 -5.41 -19.73
N LEU A 337 -7.62 -4.69 -19.29
CA LEU A 337 -7.80 -3.29 -19.60
C LEU A 337 -7.03 -2.47 -18.55
N ALA A 338 -6.04 -1.72 -19.01
CA ALA A 338 -5.19 -0.86 -18.19
C ALA A 338 -5.75 0.55 -18.13
N ILE A 339 -5.87 1.09 -16.92
CA ILE A 339 -6.32 2.45 -16.65
C ILE A 339 -5.22 3.20 -15.91
N ARG A 340 -4.79 4.32 -16.48
CA ARG A 340 -3.88 5.29 -15.85
C ARG A 340 -4.62 6.59 -15.70
N LEU A 341 -4.78 7.05 -14.45
CA LEU A 341 -5.52 8.27 -14.13
C LEU A 341 -4.62 9.20 -13.33
N ARG A 342 -4.42 10.43 -13.81
CA ARG A 342 -3.58 11.41 -13.12
C ARG A 342 -4.33 12.03 -11.95
N THR A 343 -3.64 12.04 -10.83
CA THR A 343 -3.91 12.75 -9.60
C THR A 343 -2.55 13.21 -9.05
N PRO A 344 -2.48 14.12 -8.07
CA PRO A 344 -1.21 14.50 -7.46
C PRO A 344 -0.37 13.31 -6.94
N ILE A 345 -1.01 12.21 -6.50
CA ILE A 345 -0.32 11.01 -5.97
C ILE A 345 0.18 10.05 -7.04
N THR A 346 -0.49 9.96 -8.19
CA THR A 346 -0.15 8.98 -9.23
C THR A 346 1.02 9.43 -10.10
N GLY A 347 1.47 10.67 -9.88
CA GLY A 347 2.51 11.35 -10.63
C GLY A 347 2.05 11.84 -12.01
N GLU A 348 2.91 12.62 -12.64
CA GLU A 348 2.70 13.26 -13.95
C GLU A 348 2.40 12.27 -15.09
N ASN A 349 2.90 11.04 -14.96
CA ASN A 349 2.68 9.97 -15.94
C ASN A 349 1.50 9.04 -15.57
N ALA A 350 0.82 9.28 -14.45
CA ALA A 350 -0.27 8.44 -13.94
C ALA A 350 0.03 6.93 -13.87
N LYS A 351 1.31 6.56 -13.71
CA LYS A 351 1.78 5.16 -13.76
C LYS A 351 1.59 4.43 -12.42
N TYR A 352 1.42 5.15 -11.32
CA TYR A 352 1.59 4.58 -9.97
C TYR A 352 0.37 4.83 -9.06
N PRO A 353 -0.61 3.92 -8.97
CA PRO A 353 -0.64 2.61 -9.60
C PRO A 353 -1.23 2.64 -11.01
N GLU A 354 -0.79 1.71 -11.85
CA GLU A 354 -1.54 1.32 -13.04
C GLU A 354 -2.67 0.37 -12.61
N LEU A 355 -3.91 0.70 -12.94
CA LEU A 355 -5.08 -0.06 -12.54
C LEU A 355 -5.45 -1.06 -13.63
N LEU A 356 -5.54 -2.34 -13.28
CA LEU A 356 -5.84 -3.40 -14.24
C LEU A 356 -7.22 -4.00 -13.97
N VAL A 357 -8.11 -3.85 -14.95
CA VAL A 357 -9.39 -4.55 -15.03
C VAL A 357 -9.12 -5.91 -15.68
N PRO A 358 -9.24 -7.02 -14.92
CA PRO A 358 -8.77 -8.31 -15.38
C PRO A 358 -9.64 -8.87 -16.51
N ASN A 359 -9.01 -9.55 -17.47
CA ASN A 359 -9.70 -10.38 -18.46
C ASN A 359 -10.74 -9.63 -19.31
N PHE A 360 -10.48 -8.35 -19.61
CA PHE A 360 -11.34 -7.53 -20.46
C PHE A 360 -11.27 -7.96 -21.93
N PHE A 361 -10.09 -8.33 -22.42
CA PHE A 361 -9.81 -8.69 -23.81
C PHE A 361 -9.62 -10.21 -23.98
N LEU A 362 -10.57 -11.01 -23.46
CA LEU A 362 -10.57 -12.47 -23.63
C LEU A 362 -11.10 -12.91 -25.00
N ASP A 363 -12.01 -12.13 -25.57
CA ASP A 363 -12.56 -12.32 -26.90
C ASP A 363 -12.32 -11.08 -27.77
N GLN A 364 -12.70 -11.17 -29.05
CA GLN A 364 -12.56 -10.10 -30.04
C GLN A 364 -13.89 -9.37 -30.28
N VAL A 365 -14.86 -9.51 -29.38
CA VAL A 365 -16.19 -8.91 -29.50
C VAL A 365 -16.14 -7.48 -28.94
N PRO A 366 -16.92 -6.53 -29.51
CA PRO A 366 -17.05 -5.20 -28.93
C PRO A 366 -17.68 -5.24 -27.52
N HIS A 367 -16.94 -4.73 -26.54
CA HIS A 367 -17.41 -4.54 -25.18
C HIS A 367 -17.65 -3.06 -24.88
N ARG A 368 -18.71 -2.78 -24.10
CA ARG A 368 -18.99 -1.44 -23.57
C ARG A 368 -18.31 -1.29 -22.23
N VAL A 369 -17.41 -0.33 -22.12
CA VAL A 369 -16.78 0.05 -20.87
C VAL A 369 -17.28 1.42 -20.42
N VAL A 370 -17.73 1.50 -19.16
CA VAL A 370 -18.05 2.77 -18.51
C VAL A 370 -17.15 2.92 -17.28
N MET A 371 -16.21 3.85 -17.36
CA MET A 371 -15.32 4.20 -16.25
C MET A 371 -15.82 5.48 -15.61
N THR A 372 -16.16 5.43 -14.32
CA THR A 372 -16.54 6.58 -13.51
C THR A 372 -15.44 6.85 -12.50
N TYR A 373 -15.21 8.12 -12.20
CA TYR A 373 -14.30 8.57 -11.16
C TYR A 373 -14.91 9.72 -10.38
N ARG A 374 -14.92 9.62 -9.04
CA ARG A 374 -15.42 10.66 -8.13
C ARG A 374 -14.50 10.80 -6.94
N TYR A 375 -13.77 11.92 -6.87
CA TYR A 375 -12.86 12.34 -5.79
C TYR A 375 -11.70 11.38 -5.51
N SER A 376 -11.99 10.13 -5.20
CA SER A 376 -11.05 9.07 -4.86
C SER A 376 -11.49 7.69 -5.37
N ARG A 377 -12.77 7.54 -5.75
CA ARG A 377 -13.34 6.25 -6.14
C ARG A 377 -13.39 6.12 -7.65
N LEU A 378 -12.81 5.06 -8.17
CA LEU A 378 -12.91 4.64 -9.55
C LEU A 378 -13.80 3.40 -9.65
N VAL A 379 -14.77 3.40 -10.57
CA VAL A 379 -15.57 2.22 -10.89
C VAL A 379 -15.59 2.00 -12.39
N CYS A 380 -15.28 0.79 -12.83
CA CYS A 380 -15.28 0.37 -14.22
C CYS A 380 -16.33 -0.72 -14.43
N TYR A 381 -17.38 -0.40 -15.20
CA TYR A 381 -18.46 -1.32 -15.58
C TYR A 381 -18.19 -1.89 -16.98
N ILE A 382 -18.49 -3.18 -17.17
CA ILE A 382 -18.30 -3.88 -18.45
C ILE A 382 -19.63 -4.51 -18.89
N ASP A 383 -20.22 -3.99 -19.96
CA ASP A 383 -21.49 -4.38 -20.60
C ASP A 383 -22.75 -4.27 -19.73
N ARG A 384 -22.64 -4.51 -18.42
CA ARG A 384 -23.73 -4.52 -17.43
C ARG A 384 -23.22 -4.05 -16.07
N VAL A 385 -24.10 -3.45 -15.27
CA VAL A 385 -23.75 -2.90 -13.96
C VAL A 385 -23.26 -3.94 -12.95
N GLN A 386 -23.67 -5.21 -13.09
CA GLN A 386 -23.24 -6.30 -12.21
C GLN A 386 -21.78 -6.72 -12.45
N LYS A 387 -21.22 -6.46 -13.64
CA LYS A 387 -19.82 -6.73 -13.96
C LYS A 387 -19.02 -5.45 -13.77
N ALA A 388 -18.82 -5.08 -12.51
CA ALA A 388 -18.12 -3.86 -12.10
C ALA A 388 -16.85 -4.17 -11.32
N TYR A 389 -15.82 -3.37 -11.54
CA TYR A 389 -14.58 -3.36 -10.77
C TYR A 389 -14.40 -1.98 -10.15
N SER A 390 -14.15 -1.92 -8.84
CA SER A 390 -13.96 -0.65 -8.16
C SER A 390 -12.73 -0.62 -7.29
N ILE A 391 -12.09 0.54 -7.22
CA ILE A 391 -11.05 0.84 -6.25
C ILE A 391 -11.30 2.21 -5.65
N ASP A 392 -11.11 2.30 -4.35
CA ASP A 392 -10.93 3.56 -3.66
C ASP A 392 -9.43 3.84 -3.60
N LEU A 393 -8.98 4.97 -4.14
CA LEU A 393 -7.66 5.52 -3.87
C LEU A 393 -7.63 6.01 -2.42
N SER A 394 -7.68 5.06 -1.49
CA SER A 394 -7.72 5.32 -0.06
C SER A 394 -6.33 5.75 0.43
N PRO A 395 -6.25 6.55 1.52
CA PRO A 395 -5.02 6.81 2.25
C PRO A 395 -4.13 5.58 2.46
N GLU A 396 -4.69 4.36 2.55
CA GLU A 396 -3.91 3.13 2.64
C GLU A 396 -3.08 2.89 1.38
N VAL A 397 -3.73 2.87 0.21
CA VAL A 397 -3.11 2.70 -1.11
C VAL A 397 -2.08 3.81 -1.35
N ILE A 398 -2.43 5.04 -1.00
CA ILE A 398 -1.56 6.22 -1.16
C ILE A 398 -0.36 6.17 -0.21
N PHE A 399 -0.58 5.79 1.05
CA PHE A 399 0.49 5.72 2.04
C PHE A 399 1.54 4.69 1.61
N PHE A 400 1.11 3.53 1.09
CA PHE A 400 2.05 2.53 0.56
C PHE A 400 2.76 2.98 -0.70
N ARG A 401 2.16 3.85 -1.53
CA ARG A 401 2.89 4.50 -2.63
C ARG A 401 4.13 5.25 -2.13
N TYR A 402 4.02 5.98 -1.04
CA TYR A 402 5.13 6.76 -0.50
C TYR A 402 6.07 5.93 0.38
N LEU A 403 5.54 4.97 1.14
CA LEU A 403 6.34 4.12 2.02
C LEU A 403 7.11 3.03 1.25
N LEU A 404 6.51 2.48 0.19
CA LEU A 404 7.04 1.38 -0.64
C LEU A 404 6.85 1.71 -2.14
N PRO A 405 7.63 2.66 -2.71
CA PRO A 405 7.48 3.14 -4.08
C PRO A 405 8.11 2.15 -5.07
N PHE A 406 7.45 1.00 -5.24
CA PHE A 406 7.85 -0.01 -6.20
C PHE A 406 8.04 0.62 -7.60
N SER A 407 9.11 0.22 -8.28
CA SER A 407 9.46 0.66 -9.63
C SER A 407 8.39 0.30 -10.68
N GLU A 408 7.65 -0.79 -10.44
CA GLU A 408 6.51 -1.28 -11.19
C GLU A 408 5.34 -1.51 -10.21
N TRP A 409 4.44 -0.55 -10.06
CA TRP A 409 3.25 -0.71 -9.23
C TRP A 409 2.00 -0.78 -10.11
N SER A 410 1.49 -1.99 -10.27
CA SER A 410 0.17 -2.24 -10.85
C SER A 410 -0.72 -2.86 -9.79
N VAL A 411 -1.97 -2.39 -9.73
CA VAL A 411 -2.98 -2.93 -8.83
C VAL A 411 -4.01 -3.62 -9.68
N ARG A 412 -4.09 -4.96 -9.56
CA ARG A 412 -5.23 -5.67 -10.13
C ARG A 412 -6.41 -5.37 -9.25
N LEU A 413 -7.54 -5.04 -9.87
CA LEU A 413 -8.80 -4.75 -9.18
C LEU A 413 -9.45 -6.04 -8.65
N SER A 414 -8.66 -6.85 -7.94
CA SER A 414 -9.06 -8.09 -7.28
C SER A 414 -9.27 -7.85 -5.78
N PRO A 415 -10.27 -8.49 -5.15
CA PRO A 415 -10.52 -8.30 -3.72
C PRO A 415 -9.30 -8.61 -2.83
N ALA A 416 -8.53 -9.65 -3.15
CA ALA A 416 -7.44 -10.13 -2.30
C ALA A 416 -6.29 -9.12 -2.15
N GLU A 417 -5.86 -8.49 -3.25
CA GLU A 417 -4.76 -7.52 -3.23
C GLU A 417 -5.13 -6.26 -2.41
N LEU A 418 -6.37 -5.81 -2.52
CA LEU A 418 -6.86 -4.62 -1.80
C LEU A 418 -6.91 -4.83 -0.27
N TRP A 419 -7.18 -6.05 0.19
CA TRP A 419 -7.22 -6.37 1.63
C TRP A 419 -5.84 -6.31 2.30
N ALA A 420 -4.77 -6.66 1.59
CA ALA A 420 -3.41 -6.63 2.14
C ALA A 420 -2.96 -5.19 2.48
N TYR A 421 -3.20 -4.23 1.58
CA TYR A 421 -2.92 -2.82 1.83
C TYR A 421 -3.74 -2.27 3.01
N LYS A 422 -5.03 -2.61 3.04
CA LYS A 422 -5.93 -2.18 4.12
C LYS A 422 -5.46 -2.70 5.49
N ILE A 423 -5.21 -4.00 5.64
CA ILE A 423 -4.76 -4.59 6.90
C ILE A 423 -3.45 -3.95 7.37
N SER A 424 -2.51 -3.73 6.45
CA SER A 424 -1.20 -3.17 6.78
C SER A 424 -1.29 -1.72 7.26
N TYR A 425 -2.08 -0.89 6.57
CA TYR A 425 -2.31 0.50 7.00
C TYR A 425 -3.07 0.60 8.32
N TYR A 426 -4.14 -0.19 8.49
CA TYR A 426 -4.90 -0.21 9.74
C TYR A 426 -4.04 -0.71 10.89
N SER A 427 -3.13 -1.65 10.65
CA SER A 427 -2.16 -2.10 11.65
C SER A 427 -1.23 -0.98 12.10
N LEU A 428 -0.74 -0.15 11.17
CA LEU A 428 0.11 0.99 11.50
C LEU A 428 -0.59 2.02 12.39
N ILE A 429 -1.89 2.22 12.22
CA ILE A 429 -2.65 3.18 13.03
C ILE A 429 -3.11 2.57 14.35
N PHE A 430 -3.77 1.42 14.30
CA PHE A 430 -4.52 0.89 15.43
C PHE A 430 -3.68 0.04 16.39
N ILE A 431 -2.56 -0.53 15.96
CA ILE A 431 -1.65 -1.24 16.88
C ILE A 431 -0.97 -0.28 17.86
N PRO A 432 -0.33 0.84 17.44
CA PRO A 432 0.24 1.80 18.38
C PRO A 432 -0.81 2.41 19.32
N LEU A 433 -1.99 2.73 18.80
CA LEU A 433 -3.11 3.22 19.61
C LEU A 433 -3.58 2.18 20.64
N GLY A 434 -3.67 0.91 20.26
CA GLY A 434 -4.02 -0.16 21.19
C GLY A 434 -2.94 -0.38 22.25
N ILE A 435 -1.65 -0.28 21.91
CA ILE A 435 -0.56 -0.32 22.89
C ILE A 435 -0.68 0.85 23.88
N LEU A 436 -0.87 2.08 23.40
CA LEU A 436 -1.07 3.26 24.24
C LEU A 436 -2.31 3.11 25.13
N LEU A 437 -3.42 2.62 24.58
CA LEU A 437 -4.65 2.37 25.34
C LEU A 437 -4.46 1.28 26.40
N GLY A 438 -3.73 0.22 26.09
CA GLY A 438 -3.38 -0.83 27.05
C GLY A 438 -2.49 -0.32 28.19
N LEU A 439 -1.51 0.55 27.88
CA LEU A 439 -0.69 1.22 28.88
C LEU A 439 -1.53 2.13 29.79
N ILE A 440 -2.38 2.96 29.19
CA ILE A 440 -3.33 3.82 29.90
C ILE A 440 -4.19 2.98 30.85
N ALA A 441 -4.75 1.86 30.36
CA ALA A 441 -5.60 0.97 31.13
C ALA A 441 -4.92 0.42 32.40
N ILE A 442 -3.63 0.05 32.30
CA ILE A 442 -2.84 -0.43 33.45
C ILE A 442 -2.64 0.67 34.49
N VAL A 443 -2.37 1.90 34.05
CA VAL A 443 -2.15 3.05 34.94
C VAL A 443 -3.47 3.48 35.60
N SER A 444 -4.57 3.42 34.87
CA SER A 444 -5.90 3.83 35.34
C SER A 444 -6.65 2.76 36.13
N ALA A 445 -6.15 1.53 36.25
CA ALA A 445 -6.84 0.37 36.82
C ALA A 445 -7.37 0.55 38.26
N ARG A 446 -6.97 1.61 38.97
CA ARG A 446 -7.50 1.98 40.30
C ARG A 446 -8.74 2.88 40.27
N THR A 447 -9.15 3.37 39.10
CA THR A 447 -10.27 4.33 38.97
C THR A 447 -11.26 3.84 37.91
N PHE A 448 -12.31 3.15 38.34
CA PHE A 448 -13.30 2.50 37.46
C PHE A 448 -13.89 3.46 36.41
N THR A 449 -14.22 4.69 36.78
CA THR A 449 -14.82 5.71 35.89
C THR A 449 -13.88 6.16 34.77
N ILE A 450 -12.58 6.26 35.06
CA ILE A 450 -11.56 6.61 34.05
C ILE A 450 -11.36 5.43 33.11
N TYR A 451 -11.40 4.21 33.64
CA TYR A 451 -11.26 2.97 32.87
C TYR A 451 -12.41 2.75 31.88
N SER A 452 -13.66 2.96 32.28
CA SER A 452 -14.84 2.80 31.41
C SER A 452 -14.97 3.93 30.37
N GLY A 453 -14.66 5.18 30.74
CA GLY A 453 -14.64 6.32 29.81
C GLY A 453 -13.53 6.22 28.75
N LEU A 454 -12.32 5.83 29.14
CA LEU A 454 -11.20 5.61 28.22
C LEU A 454 -11.37 4.34 27.38
N GLY A 455 -12.06 3.32 27.89
CA GLY A 455 -12.35 2.10 27.14
C GLY A 455 -13.27 2.37 25.95
N LEU A 456 -14.46 2.92 26.19
CA LEU A 456 -15.42 3.19 25.11
C LEU A 456 -14.98 4.38 24.24
N GLY A 457 -14.57 5.49 24.84
CA GLY A 457 -14.12 6.68 24.11
C GLY A 457 -12.80 6.46 23.36
N GLY A 458 -11.85 5.74 23.96
CA GLY A 458 -10.56 5.44 23.34
C GLY A 458 -10.64 4.44 22.18
N ILE A 459 -11.66 3.59 22.14
CA ILE A 459 -11.92 2.74 20.97
C ILE A 459 -12.73 3.52 19.93
N ALA A 460 -13.84 4.16 20.34
CA ALA A 460 -14.77 4.80 19.42
C ALA A 460 -14.16 6.02 18.70
N LEU A 461 -13.42 6.88 19.40
CA LEU A 461 -12.89 8.11 18.83
C LEU A 461 -11.98 7.86 17.60
N PRO A 462 -10.88 7.09 17.69
CA PRO A 462 -10.01 6.91 16.54
C PRO A 462 -10.67 6.12 15.41
N THR A 463 -11.55 5.17 15.73
CA THR A 463 -12.22 4.33 14.72
C THR A 463 -13.26 5.11 13.94
N LEU A 464 -14.10 5.90 14.63
CA LEU A 464 -15.11 6.75 14.01
C LEU A 464 -14.50 7.95 13.29
N LEU A 465 -13.46 8.59 13.87
CA LEU A 465 -12.81 9.74 13.23
C LEU A 465 -12.21 9.36 11.89
N LEU A 466 -11.51 8.23 11.83
CA LEU A 466 -10.87 7.78 10.60
C LEU A 466 -11.93 7.37 9.55
N GLU A 467 -12.97 6.62 9.95
CA GLU A 467 -14.08 6.28 9.03
C GLU A 467 -14.88 7.52 8.59
N PHE A 468 -14.99 8.54 9.44
CA PHE A 468 -15.58 9.83 9.05
C PHE A 468 -14.73 10.53 7.98
N VAL A 469 -13.41 10.59 8.15
CA VAL A 469 -12.50 11.16 7.13
C VAL A 469 -12.66 10.44 5.80
N TRP A 470 -12.77 9.10 5.79
CA TRP A 470 -12.99 8.35 4.56
C TRP A 470 -14.36 8.52 3.94
N SER A 471 -15.42 8.39 4.75
CA SER A 471 -16.79 8.46 4.25
C SER A 471 -17.11 9.85 3.70
N SER A 472 -16.65 10.91 4.37
CA SER A 472 -16.83 12.29 3.91
C SER A 472 -16.09 12.58 2.61
N SER A 473 -14.82 12.17 2.51
CA SER A 473 -14.01 12.42 1.31
C SER A 473 -14.46 11.60 0.10
N ALA A 474 -14.69 10.30 0.28
CA ALA A 474 -15.14 9.41 -0.78
C ALA A 474 -16.64 9.51 -1.06
N HIS A 475 -17.38 10.37 -0.35
CA HIS A 475 -18.83 10.54 -0.43
C HIS A 475 -19.58 9.19 -0.38
N ARG A 476 -19.17 8.33 0.56
CA ARG A 476 -19.71 6.97 0.74
C ARG A 476 -20.30 6.79 2.14
N SER A 477 -21.16 5.79 2.29
CA SER A 477 -21.62 5.38 3.61
C SER A 477 -20.50 4.77 4.45
N PHE A 478 -20.70 4.76 5.77
CA PHE A 478 -19.79 4.12 6.71
C PHE A 478 -19.70 2.62 6.41
N SER A 479 -18.48 2.10 6.46
CA SER A 479 -18.17 0.69 6.28
C SER A 479 -18.11 -0.01 7.64
N VAL A 480 -19.09 -0.86 7.91
CA VAL A 480 -19.11 -1.72 9.12
C VAL A 480 -17.87 -2.61 9.17
N VAL A 481 -17.39 -3.05 7.99
CA VAL A 481 -16.19 -3.88 7.87
C VAL A 481 -14.93 -3.13 8.31
N ASN A 482 -14.78 -1.87 7.88
CA ASN A 482 -13.64 -1.04 8.29
C ASN A 482 -13.66 -0.75 9.80
N LEU A 483 -14.84 -0.40 10.33
CA LEU A 483 -15.01 -0.19 11.77
C LEU A 483 -14.69 -1.45 12.57
N GLY A 484 -15.20 -2.61 12.13
CA GLY A 484 -14.91 -3.90 12.78
C GLY A 484 -13.43 -4.24 12.78
N LEU A 485 -12.72 -4.03 11.66
CA LEU A 485 -11.28 -4.24 11.58
C LEU A 485 -10.51 -3.30 12.52
N ALA A 486 -10.86 -2.02 12.54
CA ALA A 486 -10.21 -1.00 13.35
C ALA A 486 -10.42 -1.26 14.86
N ILE A 487 -11.66 -1.52 15.27
CA ILE A 487 -12.03 -1.89 16.64
C ILE A 487 -11.31 -3.18 17.04
N GLY A 488 -11.32 -4.20 16.16
CA GLY A 488 -10.65 -5.48 16.41
C GLY A 488 -9.16 -5.32 16.66
N LEU A 489 -8.43 -4.64 15.77
CA LEU A 489 -6.99 -4.41 15.92
C LEU A 489 -6.66 -3.65 17.20
N LEU A 490 -7.37 -2.55 17.47
CA LEU A 490 -7.12 -1.71 18.63
C LEU A 490 -7.45 -2.43 19.95
N ALA A 491 -8.59 -3.14 20.02
CA ALA A 491 -9.00 -3.87 21.22
C ALA A 491 -8.11 -5.09 21.50
N VAL A 492 -7.77 -5.88 20.48
CA VAL A 492 -6.89 -7.05 20.62
C VAL A 492 -5.51 -6.62 21.08
N THR A 493 -4.93 -5.57 20.49
CA THR A 493 -3.59 -5.09 20.89
C THR A 493 -3.58 -4.42 22.26
N ALA A 494 -4.64 -3.72 22.65
CA ALA A 494 -4.81 -3.23 24.01
C ALA A 494 -4.87 -4.39 25.02
N LEU A 495 -5.67 -5.43 24.73
CA LEU A 495 -5.78 -6.61 25.59
C LEU A 495 -4.45 -7.38 25.72
N ILE A 496 -3.74 -7.56 24.60
CA ILE A 496 -2.41 -8.20 24.58
C ILE A 496 -1.45 -7.39 25.45
N THR A 497 -1.40 -6.07 25.26
CA THR A 497 -0.55 -5.16 26.05
C THR A 497 -0.84 -5.28 27.54
N VAL A 498 -2.11 -5.24 27.95
CA VAL A 498 -2.54 -5.41 29.34
C VAL A 498 -2.08 -6.76 29.91
N ARG A 499 -2.35 -7.86 29.20
CA ARG A 499 -2.00 -9.21 29.67
C ARG A 499 -0.49 -9.43 29.77
N LEU A 500 0.27 -8.94 28.78
CA LEU A 500 1.72 -9.05 28.78
C LEU A 500 2.34 -8.30 29.96
N LEU A 501 1.91 -7.07 30.19
CA LEU A 501 2.45 -6.26 31.27
C LEU A 501 1.98 -6.73 32.65
N GLN A 502 0.74 -7.19 32.81
CA GLN A 502 0.29 -7.83 34.05
C GLN A 502 1.14 -9.06 34.40
N ARG A 503 1.47 -9.90 33.41
CA ARG A 503 2.41 -11.01 33.62
C ARG A 503 3.77 -10.50 34.07
N VAL A 504 4.35 -9.50 33.40
CA VAL A 504 5.65 -8.94 33.81
C VAL A 504 5.61 -8.37 35.24
N ILE A 505 4.53 -7.69 35.62
CA ILE A 505 4.33 -7.17 36.99
C ILE A 505 4.29 -8.32 38.01
N LEU A 506 3.51 -9.37 37.76
CA LEU A 506 3.45 -10.55 38.63
C LEU A 506 4.82 -11.22 38.79
N LEU A 507 5.55 -11.37 37.68
CA LEU A 507 6.88 -11.96 37.64
C LEU A 507 7.91 -11.12 38.43
N SER A 508 7.79 -9.79 38.37
CA SER A 508 8.65 -8.88 39.15
C SER A 508 8.35 -8.89 40.65
N ALA A 509 7.10 -9.14 41.05
CA ALA A 509 6.70 -9.25 42.46
C ALA A 509 7.14 -10.57 43.11
N SER A 510 7.36 -11.63 42.31
CA SER A 510 7.80 -12.94 42.79
C SER A 510 9.32 -13.09 42.99
N GLN A 511 10.14 -12.09 42.65
CA GLN A 511 11.57 -12.13 42.98
C GLN A 511 11.80 -11.74 44.44
N PRO A 512 12.44 -12.59 45.27
CA PRO A 512 12.72 -12.24 46.65
C PRO A 512 13.66 -11.03 46.67
N THR A 513 13.19 -9.94 47.26
CA THR A 513 14.03 -8.76 47.54
C THR A 513 15.15 -9.20 48.48
N ASN A 514 16.34 -9.42 47.93
CA ASN A 514 17.56 -9.53 48.71
C ASN A 514 17.92 -8.12 49.26
N ARG A 515 17.07 -7.60 50.14
CA ARG A 515 17.41 -6.45 50.97
C ARG A 515 18.34 -6.95 52.04
N ARG A 516 19.62 -6.60 51.87
CA ARG A 516 20.69 -6.67 52.86
C ARG A 516 20.17 -6.29 54.24
N ASN A 517 20.12 -7.24 55.16
CA ASN A 517 20.28 -6.96 56.58
C ASN A 517 21.79 -6.79 56.81
N ASN A 518 22.27 -5.55 56.73
CA ASN A 518 23.46 -5.14 57.49
C ASN A 518 22.92 -4.49 58.76
N ALA A 519 22.86 -5.28 59.83
CA ALA A 519 22.91 -4.81 61.20
C ALA A 519 24.23 -5.31 61.80
#